data_AF-A0A1Y0YA46-F1
#
_entry.id   AF-A0A1Y0YA46-F1
#
_cell.length_a   1.000
_cell.length_b   1.000
_cell.length_c   1.000
_cell.angle_alpha   90.00
_cell.angle_beta   90.00
_cell.angle_gamma   90.00
#
_symmetry.space_group_name_H-M   'P 1'
#
loop_
_entity.id
_entity.type
_entity.pdbx_description
1 polymer ?
#
loop_
_entity_poly.entity_id
_entity_poly.type
_entity_poly.pdbx_seq_one_letter_code
_entity_poly.pdbx_strand_id
1 'polypeptide(L)'
;MRQFHRMDIQEFIRRYDSALKAAGLSNRRATELAGVKEDTTRNPRRKGTSPDILAVVKLAHVLNVAPSYFLEPLGITAETLGLNVQPPDNAPHNDEEIALLQIWRRMDEEQRRSWLLLLEHKLSSDVA
;
A
#
# COMPACT_ATOMS: atom_id res chain seq x y z
N MET A 1 0.06 3.00 27.00
CA MET A 1 -1.30 3.55 26.82
C MET A 1 -1.68 3.38 25.36
N ARG A 2 -2.78 2.68 25.04
CA ARG A 2 -3.24 2.52 23.64
C ARG A 2 -3.82 3.88 23.20
N GLN A 3 -3.12 4.59 22.31
CA GLN A 3 -3.70 5.76 21.66
C GLN A 3 -4.74 5.25 20.65
N PHE A 4 -6.01 5.33 21.00
CA PHE A 4 -7.07 5.11 20.02
C PHE A 4 -7.00 6.26 19.01
N HIS A 5 -6.49 5.96 17.81
CA HIS A 5 -6.47 6.93 16.72
C HIS A 5 -7.92 7.32 16.41
N ARG A 6 -8.29 8.57 16.70
CA ARG A 6 -9.65 9.06 16.48
C ARG A 6 -9.89 9.16 14.99
N MET A 7 -10.95 8.51 14.51
CA MET A 7 -11.39 8.58 13.12
C MET A 7 -11.61 10.05 12.68
N ASP A 8 -10.93 10.44 11.61
CA ASP A 8 -10.99 11.75 10.96
C ASP A 8 -11.46 11.60 9.50
N ILE A 9 -12.76 11.69 9.31
CA ILE A 9 -13.39 11.62 7.98
C ILE A 9 -12.96 12.80 7.10
N GLN A 10 -12.66 13.97 7.68
CA GLN A 10 -12.26 15.13 6.89
C GLN A 10 -10.85 14.93 6.31
N GLU A 11 -9.94 14.36 7.10
CA GLU A 11 -8.61 13.99 6.62
C GLU A 11 -8.67 12.91 5.54
N PHE A 12 -9.53 11.90 5.70
CA PHE A 12 -9.79 10.92 4.63
C PHE A 12 -10.22 11.60 3.32
N ILE A 13 -11.22 12.49 3.39
CA ILE A 13 -11.73 13.22 2.21
C ILE A 13 -10.64 14.09 1.58
N ARG A 14 -9.85 14.79 2.39
CA ARG A 14 -8.73 15.62 1.90
C ARG A 14 -7.68 14.78 1.18
N ARG A 15 -7.28 13.64 1.75
CA ARG A 15 -6.32 12.71 1.13
C ARG A 15 -6.86 12.12 -0.18
N TYR A 16 -8.14 11.77 -0.20
CA TYR A 16 -8.81 11.24 -1.39
C TYR A 16 -8.89 12.29 -2.52
N ASP A 17 -9.26 13.53 -2.22
CA ASP A 17 -9.32 14.62 -3.21
C ASP A 17 -7.93 14.95 -3.79
N SER A 18 -6.90 14.91 -2.95
CA SER A 18 -5.50 15.06 -3.39
C SER A 18 -5.09 13.95 -4.37
N ALA A 19 -5.42 12.69 -4.04
CA ALA A 19 -5.12 11.54 -4.88
C ALA A 19 -5.88 11.58 -6.23
N LEU A 20 -7.15 12.00 -6.22
CA LEU A 20 -7.92 12.24 -7.46
C LEU A 20 -7.24 13.28 -8.36
N LYS A 21 -6.80 14.41 -7.77
CA LYS A 21 -6.10 15.47 -8.50
C LYS A 21 -4.78 14.98 -9.08
N ALA A 22 -4.00 14.22 -8.31
CA ALA A 22 -2.73 13.64 -8.77
C ALA A 22 -2.92 12.63 -9.91
N ALA A 23 -3.97 11.82 -9.85
CA ALA A 23 -4.32 10.87 -10.90
C ALA A 23 -5.00 11.51 -12.13
N GLY A 24 -5.39 12.78 -12.07
CA GLY A 24 -6.15 13.44 -13.13
C GLY A 24 -7.56 12.86 -13.33
N LEU A 25 -8.14 12.26 -12.29
CA LEU A 25 -9.43 11.56 -12.35
C LEU A 25 -10.54 12.34 -11.64
N SER A 26 -11.76 12.23 -12.18
CA SER A 26 -12.96 12.66 -11.47
C SER A 26 -13.43 11.58 -10.50
N ASN A 27 -14.16 11.96 -9.44
CA ASN A 27 -14.72 11.00 -8.48
C ASN A 27 -15.57 9.91 -9.15
N ARG A 28 -16.42 10.31 -10.11
CA ARG A 28 -17.26 9.39 -10.88
C ARG A 28 -16.41 8.38 -11.66
N ARG A 29 -15.34 8.84 -12.33
CA ARG A 29 -14.47 7.95 -13.09
C ARG A 29 -13.68 6.99 -12.18
N ALA A 30 -13.17 7.48 -11.05
CA ALA A 30 -12.43 6.64 -10.10
C ALA A 30 -13.32 5.55 -9.47
N THR A 31 -14.56 5.90 -9.11
CA THR A 31 -15.52 4.94 -8.53
C THR A 31 -16.00 3.90 -9.55
N GLU A 32 -16.21 4.31 -10.81
CA GLU A 32 -16.50 3.41 -11.93
C GLU A 32 -15.36 2.41 -12.17
N LEU A 33 -14.12 2.90 -12.28
CA LEU A 33 -12.93 2.06 -12.47
C LEU A 33 -12.70 1.09 -11.30
N ALA A 34 -13.03 1.52 -10.08
CA ALA A 34 -12.92 0.69 -8.88
C ALA A 34 -14.09 -0.30 -8.72
N GLY A 35 -15.14 -0.19 -9.54
CA GLY A 35 -16.36 -0.98 -9.41
C GLY A 35 -17.08 -0.76 -8.09
N VAL A 36 -17.06 0.47 -7.57
CA VAL A 36 -17.70 0.85 -6.30
C VAL A 36 -18.81 1.87 -6.51
N LYS A 37 -19.77 1.91 -5.61
CA LYS A 37 -20.85 2.91 -5.64
C LYS A 37 -20.30 4.29 -5.28
N GLU A 38 -20.76 5.33 -5.98
CA GLU A 38 -20.38 6.73 -5.66
C GLU A 38 -20.74 7.13 -4.21
N ASP A 39 -21.74 6.49 -3.62
CA ASP A 39 -22.16 6.72 -2.24
C ASP A 39 -21.04 6.43 -1.22
N THR A 40 -20.05 5.59 -1.57
CA THR A 40 -18.87 5.32 -0.75
C THR A 40 -18.07 6.59 -0.47
N THR A 41 -18.03 7.56 -1.39
CA THR A 41 -17.26 8.81 -1.21
C THR A 41 -18.18 10.00 -0.96
N ARG A 42 -19.42 9.95 -1.45
CA ARG A 42 -20.43 11.00 -1.28
C ARG A 42 -21.00 11.06 0.14
N ASN A 43 -21.31 9.91 0.77
CA ASN A 43 -21.87 9.90 2.13
C ASN A 43 -20.88 10.37 3.19
N PRO A 44 -19.60 9.94 3.21
CA PRO A 44 -18.61 10.49 4.13
C PRO A 44 -18.48 12.01 4.00
N ARG A 45 -18.47 12.52 2.76
CA ARG A 45 -18.37 13.97 2.51
C ARG A 45 -19.57 14.77 3.04
N ARG A 46 -20.80 14.27 2.83
CA ARG A 46 -22.02 15.01 3.18
C ARG A 46 -22.50 14.80 4.60
N LYS A 47 -22.32 13.58 5.13
CA LYS A 47 -22.94 13.11 6.38
C LYS A 47 -21.91 12.76 7.45
N GLY A 48 -20.61 12.80 7.14
CA GLY A 48 -19.56 12.40 8.08
C GLY A 48 -19.58 10.91 8.44
N THR A 49 -20.21 10.07 7.60
CA THR A 49 -20.28 8.62 7.85
C THR A 49 -18.96 7.94 7.50
N SER A 50 -18.65 6.83 8.18
CA SER A 50 -17.52 5.99 7.78
C SER A 50 -17.74 5.43 6.37
N PRO A 51 -16.76 5.51 5.46
CA PRO A 51 -16.80 4.81 4.19
C PRO A 51 -16.69 3.28 4.39
N ASP A 52 -17.16 2.53 3.40
CA ASP A 52 -16.91 1.09 3.32
C ASP A 52 -15.43 0.82 3.07
N ILE A 53 -14.81 0.03 3.95
CA ILE A 53 -13.36 -0.19 3.96
C ILE A 53 -12.89 -0.92 2.70
N LEU A 54 -13.64 -1.93 2.25
CA LEU A 54 -13.28 -2.66 1.04
C LEU A 54 -13.32 -1.74 -0.19
N ALA A 55 -14.32 -0.87 -0.28
CA ALA A 55 -14.39 0.13 -1.34
C ALA A 55 -13.25 1.16 -1.26
N VAL A 56 -12.82 1.57 -0.07
CA VAL A 56 -11.64 2.44 0.11
C VAL A 56 -10.36 1.77 -0.42
N VAL A 57 -10.15 0.49 -0.13
CA VAL A 57 -8.99 -0.27 -0.65
C VAL A 57 -9.00 -0.33 -2.17
N LYS A 58 -10.16 -0.61 -2.79
CA LYS A 58 -10.31 -0.63 -4.24
C LYS A 58 -10.01 0.73 -4.88
N LEU A 59 -10.47 1.81 -4.26
CA LEU A 59 -10.17 3.18 -4.71
C LEU A 59 -8.67 3.49 -4.60
N ALA A 60 -8.00 3.03 -3.53
CA ALA A 60 -6.55 3.19 -3.39
C ALA A 60 -5.79 2.54 -4.55
N HIS A 61 -6.19 1.33 -4.97
CA HIS A 61 -5.59 0.65 -6.12
C HIS A 61 -5.77 1.41 -7.43
N VAL A 62 -6.99 1.91 -7.71
CA VAL A 62 -7.25 2.71 -8.93
C VAL A 62 -6.46 4.00 -8.95
N LEU A 63 -6.29 4.64 -7.80
CA LEU A 63 -5.54 5.89 -7.66
C LEU A 63 -4.03 5.68 -7.55
N ASN A 64 -3.56 4.43 -7.60
CA ASN A 64 -2.15 4.05 -7.43
C ASN A 64 -1.55 4.60 -6.12
N VAL A 65 -2.30 4.48 -5.03
CA VAL A 65 -1.89 4.90 -3.68
C VAL A 65 -1.93 3.69 -2.75
N ALA A 66 -1.00 3.63 -1.79
CA ALA A 66 -1.01 2.59 -0.76
C ALA A 66 -2.33 2.66 0.05
N PRO A 67 -3.04 1.53 0.28
CA PRO A 67 -4.30 1.54 1.03
C PRO A 67 -4.19 2.18 2.42
N SER A 68 -3.06 2.00 3.12
CA SER A 68 -2.80 2.61 4.43
C SER A 68 -2.97 4.12 4.42
N TYR A 69 -2.62 4.81 3.33
CA TYR A 69 -2.76 6.25 3.20
C TYR A 69 -4.22 6.71 3.37
N PHE A 70 -5.21 5.91 2.97
CA PHE A 70 -6.62 6.21 3.19
C PHE A 70 -7.20 5.59 4.47
N LEU A 71 -6.62 4.49 4.96
CA LEU A 71 -7.12 3.76 6.12
C LEU A 71 -6.69 4.37 7.46
N GLU A 72 -5.50 4.98 7.52
CA GLU A 72 -4.99 5.69 8.71
C GLU A 72 -5.97 6.71 9.28
N PRO A 73 -6.52 7.68 8.50
CA PRO A 73 -7.49 8.63 9.02
C PRO A 73 -8.81 7.97 9.43
N LEU A 74 -9.09 6.74 8.97
CA LEU A 74 -10.24 5.97 9.41
C LEU A 74 -9.99 5.22 10.73
N GLY A 75 -8.83 5.44 11.36
CA GLY A 75 -8.41 4.74 12.57
C GLY A 75 -7.96 3.29 12.31
N ILE A 76 -7.74 2.92 11.05
CA ILE A 76 -7.24 1.60 10.66
C ILE A 76 -5.76 1.73 10.33
N THR A 77 -4.94 1.54 11.36
CA THR A 77 -3.48 1.47 11.28
C THR A 77 -2.99 0.03 11.36
N ALA A 78 -1.73 -0.23 11.02
CA ALA A 78 -1.11 -1.54 11.19
C ALA A 78 -1.30 -2.08 12.63
N GLU A 79 -1.11 -1.20 13.62
CA GLU A 79 -1.31 -1.50 15.04
C GLU A 79 -2.74 -1.95 15.36
N THR A 80 -3.75 -1.31 14.77
CA THR A 80 -5.17 -1.66 15.01
C THR A 80 -5.62 -2.96 14.35
N LEU A 81 -4.94 -3.39 13.28
CA LEU A 81 -5.20 -4.66 12.63
C LEU A 81 -4.57 -5.84 13.37
N GLY A 82 -3.90 -5.60 14.51
CA GLY A 82 -3.10 -6.62 15.19
C GLY A 82 -1.91 -7.09 14.34
N LEU A 83 -1.66 -6.41 13.23
CA LEU A 83 -0.47 -6.55 12.43
C LEU A 83 0.60 -5.77 13.19
N ASN A 84 1.25 -6.43 14.15
CA ASN A 84 2.68 -6.20 14.31
C ASN A 84 3.26 -6.51 12.94
N VAL A 85 3.35 -5.50 12.08
CA VAL A 85 4.18 -5.57 10.89
C VAL A 85 5.58 -5.55 11.45
N GLN A 86 6.02 -6.71 11.98
CA GLN A 86 7.38 -7.09 11.69
C GLN A 86 7.51 -6.89 10.19
N PRO A 87 8.52 -6.14 9.73
CA PRO A 87 8.86 -6.16 8.32
C PRO A 87 8.79 -7.63 7.89
N PRO A 88 8.12 -7.98 6.78
CA PRO A 88 8.17 -9.37 6.32
C PRO A 88 9.64 -9.81 6.39
N ASP A 89 9.95 -11.06 6.73
CA ASP A 89 11.35 -11.55 6.83
C ASP A 89 12.20 -11.26 5.57
N ASN A 90 11.58 -10.75 4.49
CA ASN A 90 12.16 -10.32 3.23
C ASN A 90 12.11 -8.79 2.99
N ALA A 91 11.81 -7.96 3.99
CA ALA A 91 11.91 -6.52 3.87
C ALA A 91 13.37 -6.11 4.05
N PRO A 92 13.92 -5.30 3.14
CA PRO A 92 15.32 -4.92 3.22
C PRO A 92 15.59 -4.16 4.52
N HIS A 93 16.51 -4.69 5.33
CA HIS A 93 16.86 -4.22 6.65
C HIS A 93 17.93 -3.10 6.62
N ASN A 94 18.60 -2.91 5.49
CA ASN A 94 19.64 -1.90 5.30
C ASN A 94 19.74 -1.41 3.83
N ASP A 95 20.54 -0.37 3.61
CA ASP A 95 20.73 0.26 2.30
C ASP A 95 21.31 -0.69 1.25
N GLU A 96 22.11 -1.68 1.67
CA GLU A 96 22.71 -2.69 0.79
C GLU A 96 21.64 -3.65 0.25
N GLU A 97 20.73 -4.12 1.10
CA GLU A 97 19.60 -4.97 0.70
C GLU A 97 18.63 -4.23 -0.24
N ILE A 98 18.42 -2.92 -0.01
CA ILE A 98 17.65 -2.07 -0.93
C ILE A 98 18.34 -1.99 -2.30
N ALA A 99 19.66 -1.76 -2.33
CA ALA A 99 20.42 -1.69 -3.56
C ALA A 99 20.36 -3.02 -4.34
N LEU A 100 20.51 -4.16 -3.66
CA LEU A 100 20.41 -5.48 -4.26
C LEU A 100 19.03 -5.72 -4.88
N LEU A 101 17.95 -5.34 -4.18
CA LEU A 101 16.58 -5.44 -4.72
C LEU A 101 16.37 -4.54 -5.95
N GLN A 102 16.93 -3.34 -5.96
CA GLN A 102 16.86 -2.46 -7.12
C GLN A 102 17.60 -3.04 -8.33
N ILE A 103 18.77 -3.64 -8.11
CA ILE A 103 19.55 -4.31 -9.15
C ILE A 103 18.76 -5.52 -9.66
N TRP A 104 18.24 -6.38 -8.78
CA TRP A 104 17.45 -7.56 -9.12
C TRP A 104 16.23 -7.24 -10.00
N ARG A 105 15.51 -6.15 -9.68
CA ARG A 105 14.35 -5.69 -10.45
C ARG A 105 14.70 -5.22 -11.86
N ARG A 106 15.94 -4.76 -12.08
CA ARG A 106 16.43 -4.31 -13.40
C ARG A 106 16.97 -5.46 -14.27
N MET A 107 17.26 -6.61 -13.67
CA MET A 107 17.74 -7.78 -14.40
C MET A 107 16.62 -8.45 -15.20
N ASP A 108 16.98 -8.99 -16.36
CA ASP A 108 16.13 -9.92 -17.13
C ASP A 108 16.16 -11.34 -16.54
N GLU A 109 15.36 -12.25 -17.11
CA GLU A 109 15.22 -13.60 -16.58
C GLU A 109 16.50 -14.43 -16.66
N GLU A 110 17.31 -14.25 -17.71
CA GLU A 110 18.58 -14.97 -17.91
C GLU A 110 19.65 -14.48 -16.92
N GLN A 111 19.72 -13.16 -16.71
CA GLN A 111 20.57 -12.53 -15.72
C GLN A 111 20.21 -12.98 -14.31
N ARG A 112 18.91 -13.03 -13.96
CA ARG A 112 18.46 -13.52 -12.65
C ARG A 112 18.85 -14.97 -12.42
N ARG A 113 18.68 -15.86 -13.41
CA ARG A 113 19.09 -17.27 -13.31
C ARG A 113 20.59 -17.42 -13.10
N SER A 114 21.39 -16.68 -13.86
CA SER A 114 22.84 -16.67 -13.72
C SER A 114 23.29 -16.19 -12.33
N TRP A 115 22.60 -15.16 -11.81
CA TRP A 115 22.88 -14.61 -10.49
C TRP A 115 22.50 -15.57 -9.36
N LEU A 116 21.37 -16.28 -9.49
CA LEU A 116 20.98 -17.33 -8.55
C LEU A 116 22.01 -18.47 -8.50
N LEU A 117 22.52 -18.93 -9.64
CA LEU A 117 23.56 -19.97 -9.68
C LEU A 117 24.85 -19.56 -8.93
N LEU A 118 25.24 -18.28 -9.03
CA LEU A 118 26.39 -17.75 -8.30
C LEU A 118 26.15 -17.73 -6.79
N LEU A 119 24.95 -17.37 -6.34
CA LEU A 119 24.55 -17.40 -4.93
C LEU A 119 24.47 -18.83 -4.39
N GLU A 120 23.89 -19.75 -5.15
CA GLU A 120 23.80 -21.17 -4.79
C GLU A 120 25.18 -21.82 -4.61
N HIS A 121 26.14 -21.47 -5.48
CA HIS A 121 27.52 -21.92 -5.34
C HIS A 121 28.16 -21.41 -4.04
N LYS A 122 27.87 -20.16 -3.63
CA LYS A 122 28.39 -19.59 -2.38
C LYS A 122 27.76 -20.23 -1.14
N LEU A 123 26.45 -20.48 -1.17
CA LEU A 123 25.73 -21.16 -0.09
C LEU A 123 26.17 -22.63 0.06
N SER A 124 26.51 -23.29 -1.05
CA SER A 124 26.97 -24.68 -1.05
C SER A 124 28.45 -24.83 -0.66
N SER A 125 29.29 -23.80 -0.89
CA SER A 125 30.71 -23.83 -0.48
C SER A 125 30.95 -23.63 1.01
N ASP A 126 29.99 -23.08 1.75
CA ASP A 126 30.06 -22.89 3.20
C ASP A 126 29.65 -24.15 4.01
N VAL A 127 29.27 -25.24 3.33
CA VAL A 127 28.86 -26.53 3.94
C VAL A 127 29.94 -27.63 3.76
N ALA A 128 31.18 -27.26 3.42
CA ALA A 128 32.32 -28.18 3.24
C ALA A 128 33.43 -27.95 4.27
#